data_AF-A0A7V8AFN0-F1
#
_entry.id   AF-A0A7V8AFN0-F1
#
_cell.length_a   1.000
_cell.length_b   1.000
_cell.length_c   1.000
_cell.angle_alpha   90.00
_cell.angle_beta   90.00
_cell.angle_gamma   90.00
#
_symmetry.space_group_name_H-M   'P 1'
#
loop_
_entity.id
_entity.type
_entity.pdbx_description
1 polymer ?
#
loop_
_entity_poly.entity_id
_entity_poly.type
_entity_poly.pdbx_seq_one_letter_code
_entity_poly.pdbx_strand_id
1 'polypeptide(L)'
;MSEGSFLIDCPCCKARIEVDRKTGKVLRHWDKPRLKDGADPMQEAMKKMQEDKARLDGYFSGARDEMDKKKRDLLDKFEKEKKRIEESGEDIKPINPMDLD
;
A
#
# COMPACT_ATOMS: atom_id res chain seq x y z
N MET A 1 36.18 -7.15 26.65
CA MET A 1 35.47 -6.34 27.68
C MET A 1 34.05 -6.12 27.20
N SER A 2 33.09 -6.86 27.73
CA SER A 2 31.73 -7.03 27.18
C SER A 2 30.97 -5.71 26.99
N GLU A 3 30.73 -5.36 25.73
CA GLU A 3 29.74 -4.37 25.31
C GLU A 3 28.35 -4.98 25.52
N GLY A 4 27.76 -4.72 26.68
CA GLY A 4 26.41 -5.18 26.99
C GLY A 4 25.60 -4.01 27.52
N SER A 5 24.40 -3.80 26.97
CA SER A 5 23.40 -2.89 27.52
C SER A 5 22.55 -3.62 28.56
N PHE A 6 22.00 -2.88 29.53
CA PHE A 6 21.01 -3.40 30.47
C PHE A 6 19.63 -2.90 30.11
N LEU A 7 18.65 -3.80 30.10
CA LEU A 7 17.24 -3.47 30.02
C LEU A 7 16.69 -3.40 31.45
N ILE A 8 16.36 -2.21 31.93
CA ILE A 8 15.75 -2.00 33.25
C ILE A 8 14.39 -1.33 33.10
N ASP A 9 13.52 -1.52 34.08
CA ASP A 9 12.28 -0.76 34.16
C ASP A 9 12.51 0.53 34.96
N CYS A 10 12.10 1.67 34.39
CA CYS A 10 12.27 2.97 35.02
C CYS A 10 11.35 3.08 36.25
N PRO A 11 11.87 3.42 37.45
CA PRO A 11 11.07 3.53 38.66
C PRO A 11 10.06 4.69 38.64
N CYS A 12 10.22 5.67 37.74
CA CYS A 12 9.32 6.82 37.62
C CYS A 12 8.09 6.52 36.74
N CYS A 13 8.30 5.91 35.56
CA CYS A 13 7.26 5.73 34.55
C CYS A 13 6.93 4.26 34.22
N LYS A 14 7.61 3.28 34.84
CA LYS A 14 7.52 1.84 34.53
C LYS A 14 7.76 1.49 33.06
N ALA A 15 8.36 2.41 32.30
CA ALA A 15 8.75 2.20 30.92
C ALA A 15 10.07 1.42 30.87
N ARG A 16 10.25 0.67 29.79
CA ARG A 16 11.47 -0.12 29.61
C ARG A 16 12.56 0.80 29.06
N ILE A 17 13.69 0.86 29.76
CA ILE A 17 14.85 1.67 29.36
C ILE A 17 16.05 0.78 29.08
N GLU A 18 16.76 1.10 28.01
CA GLU A 18 18.06 0.52 27.70
C GLU A 18 19.16 1.46 28.21
N VAL A 19 20.03 0.95 29.07
CA VAL A 19 21.10 1.71 29.73
C VAL A 19 22.45 1.12 29.35
N ASP A 20 23.38 2.00 28.98
CA ASP A 20 24.77 1.64 28.73
C ASP A 20 25.47 1.26 30.03
N ARG A 21 26.14 0.11 30.04
CA ARG A 21 26.74 -0.49 31.24
C ARG A 21 27.99 0.24 31.75
N LYS A 22 28.69 1.00 30.91
CA LYS A 22 29.92 1.71 31.32
C LYS A 22 29.63 3.12 31.80
N THR A 23 28.70 3.80 31.16
CA THR A 23 28.43 5.22 31.39
C THR A 23 27.17 5.48 32.21
N GLY A 24 26.30 4.47 32.37
CA GLY A 24 25.01 4.63 33.03
C GLY A 24 24.03 5.53 32.27
N LYS A 25 24.35 5.90 31.02
CA LYS A 25 23.49 6.74 30.19
C LYS A 25 22.36 5.92 29.60
N VAL A 26 21.16 6.51 29.59
CA VAL A 26 19.99 5.95 28.92
C VAL A 26 20.20 6.09 27.41
N LEU A 27 20.26 4.96 26.71
CA LEU A 27 20.38 4.91 25.25
C LEU A 27 19.00 5.03 24.59
N ARG A 28 18.00 4.34 25.15
CA ARG A 28 16.64 4.31 24.60
C ARG A 28 15.59 4.21 25.69
N HIS A 29 14.47 4.89 25.48
CA HIS A 29 13.29 4.86 26.32
C HIS A 29 12.11 4.40 25.48
N TRP A 30 11.55 3.23 25.78
CA TRP A 30 10.32 2.75 25.14
C TRP A 30 9.15 3.05 26.06
N ASP A 31 8.41 4.09 25.73
CA ASP A 31 7.12 4.35 26.36
C ASP A 31 6.21 3.14 26.16
N LYS A 32 5.64 2.64 27.27
CA LYS A 32 4.67 1.57 27.20
C LYS A 32 3.47 2.13 26.42
N PRO A 33 3.03 1.49 25.31
CA PRO A 33 1.82 1.94 24.64
C PRO A 33 0.71 1.91 25.69
N ARG A 34 0.13 3.09 25.96
CA ARG A 34 -1.00 3.22 26.87
C ARG A 34 -2.16 2.47 26.21
N LEU A 35 -2.32 1.19 26.52
CA LEU A 35 -3.60 0.54 26.33
C LEU A 35 -4.57 1.36 27.18
N LYS A 36 -5.53 2.03 26.53
CA LYS A 36 -6.61 2.69 27.25
C LYS A 36 -7.34 1.59 28.01
N ASP A 37 -7.23 1.61 29.33
CA ASP A 37 -8.01 0.74 30.20
C ASP A 37 -9.50 0.96 29.90
N GLY A 38 -10.14 -0.02 29.25
CA GLY A 38 -11.59 -0.05 29.02
C GLY A 38 -12.07 -0.10 27.56
N ALA A 39 -11.19 -0.08 26.54
CA ALA A 39 -11.61 -0.36 25.16
C ALA A 39 -11.29 -1.82 24.82
N ASP A 40 -12.31 -2.60 24.47
CA ASP A 40 -12.15 -3.99 24.05
C ASP A 40 -11.21 -4.04 22.83
N PRO A 41 -9.98 -4.57 22.94
CA PRO A 41 -8.99 -4.50 21.87
C PRO A 41 -9.48 -5.19 20.59
N MET A 42 -10.43 -6.12 20.74
CA MET A 42 -11.10 -6.79 19.64
C MET A 42 -12.05 -5.88 18.85
N GLN A 43 -12.78 -4.98 19.51
CA GLN A 43 -13.68 -4.01 18.85
C GLN A 43 -12.88 -2.99 18.03
N GLU A 44 -11.77 -2.50 18.59
CA GLU A 44 -10.91 -1.53 17.91
C GLU A 44 -10.15 -2.19 16.74
N ALA A 45 -9.72 -3.45 16.89
CA ALA A 45 -9.14 -4.23 15.79
C ALA A 45 -10.16 -4.51 14.67
N MET A 46 -11.41 -4.86 15.00
CA MET A 46 -12.48 -5.04 14.02
C MET A 46 -12.77 -3.76 13.24
N LYS A 47 -12.77 -2.60 13.91
CA LYS A 47 -13.01 -1.30 13.28
C LYS A 47 -11.89 -0.94 12.31
N LYS A 48 -10.63 -1.12 12.71
CA LYS A 48 -9.46 -0.95 11.82
C LYS A 48 -9.51 -1.89 10.62
N MET A 49 -9.87 -3.16 10.82
CA MET A 49 -10.03 -4.11 9.71
C MET A 49 -11.12 -3.70 8.72
N GLN A 50 -12.24 -3.14 9.19
CA GLN A 50 -13.30 -2.64 8.31
C GLN A 50 -12.83 -1.40 7.52
N GLU A 51 -12.13 -0.47 8.18
CA GLU A 51 -11.55 0.72 7.53
C GLU A 51 -10.52 0.32 6.46
N ASP A 52 -9.64 -0.64 6.77
CA ASP A 52 -8.66 -1.16 5.81
C ASP A 52 -9.33 -1.88 4.63
N LYS A 53 -10.39 -2.65 4.89
CA LYS A 53 -11.16 -3.32 3.83
C LYS A 53 -11.83 -2.31 2.90
N ALA A 54 -12.47 -1.28 3.45
CA ALA A 54 -13.10 -0.22 2.65
C ALA A 54 -12.06 0.53 1.79
N ARG A 55 -10.87 0.79 2.35
CA ARG A 55 -9.76 1.41 1.63
C ARG A 55 -9.28 0.53 0.47
N LEU A 56 -9.07 -0.77 0.72
CA LEU A 56 -8.66 -1.72 -0.31
C LEU A 56 -9.71 -1.86 -1.42
N ASP A 57 -11.00 -2.01 -1.06
CA ASP A 57 -12.09 -2.11 -2.03
C ASP A 57 -12.16 -0.85 -2.92
N GLY A 58 -11.90 0.35 -2.36
CA GLY A 58 -11.80 1.59 -3.13
C GLY A 58 -10.66 1.60 -4.15
N TYR A 59 -9.50 1.05 -3.81
CA TYR A 59 -8.39 0.91 -4.77
C TYR A 59 -8.71 -0.09 -5.88
N PHE A 60 -9.33 -1.23 -5.55
CA PHE A 60 -9.67 -2.26 -6.53
C PHE A 60 -10.81 -1.84 -7.46
N SER A 61 -11.82 -1.12 -6.96
CA SER A 61 -12.93 -0.63 -7.78
C SER A 61 -12.45 0.44 -8.77
N GLY A 62 -11.69 1.43 -8.32
CA GLY A 62 -11.13 2.46 -9.20
C GLY A 62 -10.26 1.89 -10.31
N ALA A 63 -9.40 0.91 -9.99
CA ALA A 63 -8.57 0.24 -10.99
C ALA A 63 -9.38 -0.55 -12.03
N ARG A 64 -10.47 -1.22 -11.61
CA ARG A 64 -11.36 -1.93 -12.54
C ARG A 64 -12.09 -0.97 -13.47
N ASP A 65 -12.63 0.12 -12.93
CA ASP A 65 -13.35 1.11 -13.72
C ASP A 65 -12.46 1.79 -14.76
N GLU A 66 -11.20 2.09 -14.43
CA GLU A 66 -10.23 2.63 -15.38
C GLU A 66 -9.86 1.65 -16.50
N MET A 67 -9.68 0.37 -16.16
CA MET A 67 -9.39 -0.66 -17.17
C MET A 67 -10.58 -0.87 -18.11
N ASP A 68 -11.80 -0.89 -17.57
CA ASP A 68 -13.01 -1.04 -18.39
C ASP A 68 -13.23 0.16 -19.32
N LYS A 69 -12.95 1.39 -18.84
CA LYS A 69 -12.97 2.59 -19.70
C LYS A 69 -11.95 2.50 -20.82
N LYS A 70 -10.69 2.18 -20.51
CA LYS A 70 -9.63 2.02 -21.52
C LYS A 70 -9.99 0.95 -22.55
N LYS A 71 -10.60 -0.16 -22.11
CA LYS A 71 -11.06 -1.23 -23.01
C LYS A 71 -12.15 -0.74 -23.96
N ARG A 72 -13.14 0.01 -23.47
CA ARG A 72 -14.19 0.61 -24.32
C ARG A 72 -13.60 1.61 -25.30
N ASP A 73 -12.73 2.51 -24.86
CA ASP A 73 -12.10 3.50 -25.73
C ASP A 73 -11.26 2.86 -26.85
N LEU A 74 -10.55 1.76 -26.54
CA LEU A 74 -9.79 1.00 -27.53
C LEU A 74 -10.70 0.30 -28.54
N LEU A 75 -11.79 -0.31 -28.08
CA LEU A 75 -12.79 -0.95 -28.95
C LEU A 75 -13.46 0.07 -29.88
N ASP A 76 -13.87 1.23 -29.35
CA ASP A 76 -14.48 2.30 -30.14
C ASP A 76 -13.53 2.82 -31.23
N LYS A 77 -12.23 3.00 -30.90
CA LYS A 77 -11.22 3.40 -31.88
C LYS A 77 -11.01 2.33 -32.94
N PHE A 78 -10.95 1.06 -32.53
CA PHE A 78 -10.80 -0.06 -33.44
C PHE A 78 -11.99 -0.17 -34.39
N GLU A 79 -13.22 -0.05 -33.90
CA GLU A 79 -14.43 -0.08 -34.73
C GLU A 79 -14.51 1.09 -35.70
N LYS A 80 -14.13 2.31 -35.26
CA LYS A 80 -14.08 3.49 -36.13
C LYS A 80 -13.05 3.32 -37.25
N GLU A 81 -11.87 2.83 -36.92
CA GLU A 81 -10.81 2.60 -37.90
C GLU A 81 -11.19 1.46 -38.87
N LYS A 82 -11.80 0.39 -38.35
CA LYS A 82 -12.34 -0.70 -39.17
C LYS A 82 -13.39 -0.19 -40.16
N LYS A 83 -14.34 0.63 -39.73
CA LYS A 83 -15.34 1.25 -40.61
C LYS A 83 -14.68 2.15 -41.65
N ARG A 84 -13.70 2.97 -41.26
CA ARG A 84 -12.93 3.82 -42.19
C ARG A 84 -12.24 3.00 -43.27
N ILE A 85 -11.64 1.86 -42.93
CA ILE A 85 -10.98 0.97 -43.89
C ILE A 85 -12.02 0.29 -44.80
N GLU A 86 -13.14 -0.19 -44.26
CA GLU A 86 -14.25 -0.77 -45.03
C GLU A 86 -14.86 0.24 -46.02
N GLU A 87 -15.00 1.52 -45.62
CA GLU A 87 -15.55 2.60 -46.46
C GLU A 87 -14.55 3.10 -47.51
N SER A 88 -13.25 3.18 -47.17
CA SER A 88 -12.21 3.67 -48.08
C SER A 88 -11.71 2.60 -49.06
N GLY A 89 -11.93 1.31 -48.78
CA GLY A 89 -11.49 0.20 -49.63
C GLY A 89 -9.96 0.07 -49.77
N GLU A 90 -9.20 0.74 -48.90
CA GLU A 90 -7.74 0.72 -48.88
C GLU A 90 -7.24 -0.50 -48.11
N ASP A 91 -6.88 -1.57 -48.82
CA ASP A 91 -6.33 -2.81 -48.25
C ASP A 91 -4.83 -2.63 -47.90
N ILE A 92 -4.55 -1.72 -46.96
CA ILE A 92 -3.19 -1.45 -46.49
C ILE A 92 -2.92 -2.40 -45.33
N LYS A 93 -2.15 -3.45 -45.60
CA LYS A 93 -1.69 -4.40 -44.58
C LYS A 93 -0.98 -3.64 -43.44
N PRO A 94 -1.39 -3.80 -42.17
CA PRO A 94 -0.71 -3.17 -41.05
C PRO A 94 0.78 -3.50 -41.05
N ILE A 95 1.63 -2.48 -40.97
CA ILE A 95 3.08 -2.67 -40.87
C ILE A 95 3.38 -3.39 -39.56
N ASN A 96 4.10 -4.49 -39.66
CA ASN A 96 4.55 -5.26 -38.53
C ASN A 96 5.54 -4.43 -37.71
N PRO A 97 5.30 -4.18 -36.41
CA PRO A 97 6.19 -3.35 -35.59
C PRO A 97 7.58 -3.96 -35.39
N MET A 98 7.79 -5.24 -35.70
CA MET A 98 9.10 -5.90 -35.72
C MET A 98 9.91 -5.63 -37.01
N ASP A 99 9.27 -5.12 -38.08
CA ASP A 99 9.93 -4.73 -39.33
C ASP A 99 10.30 -3.22 -39.36
N LEU A 100 10.02 -2.50 -38.26
CA LEU A 100 10.39 -1.11 -38.04
C LEU A 100 11.59 -1.05 -37.07
N ASP A 101 12.77 -1.43 -37.56
CA ASP A 101 14.04 -1.31 -36.84
C ASP A 101 14.48 0.18 -36.70
#